data_AF-A0A971ISX0-F1
#
_entry.id   AF-A0A971ISX0-F1
#
_cell.length_a   1.000
_cell.length_b   1.000
_cell.length_c   1.000
_cell.angle_alpha   90.00
_cell.angle_beta   90.00
_cell.angle_gamma   90.00
#
_symmetry.space_group_name_H-M   'P 1'
#
loop_
_entity.id
_entity.type
_entity.pdbx_description
1 polymer ?
#
loop_
_entity_poly.entity_id
_entity_poly.type
_entity_poly.pdbx_seq_one_letter_code
_entity_poly.pdbx_strand_id
1 'polypeptide(L)' 'MKFEVANELGVTLNQDYNGNLTSRDAGRIGGTIVKKVFAQYRNQNQQQQ' A
#
# COMPACT_ATOMS: atom_id res chain seq x y z
N MET A 1 -5.53 -3.78 -3.23
CA MET A 1 -4.34 -2.97 -2.88
C MET A 1 -4.14 -2.72 -1.38
N LYS A 2 -4.89 -1.89 -0.64
CA LYS A 2 -4.51 -1.61 0.77
C LYS A 2 -4.52 -2.86 1.69
N PHE A 3 -5.57 -3.69 1.59
CA PHE A 3 -5.68 -4.94 2.35
C PHE A 3 -4.67 -5.99 1.89
N GLU A 4 -4.45 -6.08 0.59
CA GLU A 4 -3.43 -6.95 -0.02
C GLU A 4 -2.02 -6.59 0.44
N VAL A 5 -1.65 -5.30 0.41
CA VAL A 5 -0.37 -4.81 0.91
C VAL A 5 -0.23 -5.04 2.41
N ALA A 6 -1.30 -4.85 3.18
CA ALA A 6 -1.27 -5.15 4.61
C ALA A 6 -1.04 -6.64 4.88
N ASN A 7 -1.73 -7.52 4.13
CA ASN A 7 -1.53 -8.97 4.19
C ASN A 7 -0.09 -9.38 3.82
N GLU A 8 0.48 -8.80 2.76
CA GLU A 8 1.90 -9.02 2.39
C GLU A 8 2.88 -8.60 3.49
N LEU A 9 2.54 -7.54 4.23
CA LEU A 9 3.35 -7.02 5.32
C LEU A 9 3.07 -7.69 6.67
N GLY A 10 2.14 -8.65 6.72
CA GLY A 10 1.72 -9.32 7.96
C GLY A 10 0.97 -8.40 8.94
N VAL A 11 0.39 -7.31 8.45
CA VAL A 11 -0.37 -6.34 9.25
C VAL A 11 -1.86 -6.55 9.00
N THR A 12 -2.65 -6.67 10.06
CA THR A 12 -4.10 -6.74 9.94
C THR A 12 -4.69 -5.34 9.77
N LEU A 13 -5.44 -5.12 8.70
CA LEU A 13 -6.29 -3.96 8.52
C LEU A 13 -7.75 -4.34 8.70
N ASN A 14 -8.44 -3.64 9.60
CA ASN A 14 -9.88 -3.72 9.75
C ASN A 14 -10.57 -2.75 8.78
N GLN A 15 -11.84 -3.03 8.47
CA GLN A 15 -12.63 -2.15 7.62
C GLN A 15 -13.06 -0.87 8.35
N ASP A 16 -13.33 -0.97 9.65
CA ASP A 16 -13.93 0.12 10.42
C ASP A 16 -12.89 0.97 11.18
N TYR A 17 -11.97 0.34 11.91
CA TYR A 17 -11.01 1.06 12.75
C TYR A 17 -9.62 0.44 12.78
N ASN A 18 -8.62 1.28 12.54
CA ASN A 18 -7.19 0.92 12.55
C ASN A 18 -6.35 1.88 13.41
N GLY A 19 -6.98 2.66 14.29
CA GLY A 19 -6.27 3.67 15.08
C GLY A 19 -5.36 3.08 16.18
N ASN A 20 -5.42 1.77 16.41
CA ASN A 20 -4.47 1.02 17.23
C ASN A 20 -3.22 0.56 16.46
N LEU A 21 -3.14 0.79 15.14
CA LEU A 21 -1.94 0.48 14.38
C LEU A 21 -0.79 1.35 14.84
N THR A 22 0.41 0.76 14.89
CA THR A 22 1.62 1.53 15.12
C THR A 22 1.84 2.48 13.94
N SER A 23 2.35 3.68 14.20
CA SER A 23 2.70 4.63 13.14
C SER A 23 3.68 4.03 12.13
N ARG A 24 4.54 3.11 12.60
CA ARG A 24 5.47 2.36 11.74
C ARG A 24 4.74 1.47 10.74
N ASP A 25 3.74 0.71 11.17
CA ASP A 25 3.01 -0.20 10.28
C ASP A 25 2.09 0.57 9.33
N ALA A 26 1.41 1.61 9.82
CA ALA A 26 0.63 2.51 8.97
C ALA A 26 1.51 3.16 7.87
N GLY A 27 2.71 3.64 8.25
CA GLY A 27 3.69 4.18 7.31
C GLY A 27 4.20 3.16 6.30
N ARG A 28 4.51 1.94 6.73
CA ARG A 28 4.95 0.85 5.83
C ARG A 28 3.89 0.50 4.80
N ILE A 29 2.63 0.37 5.22
CA ILE A 29 1.49 0.11 4.33
C ILE A 29 1.36 1.24 3.30
N GLY A 30 1.26 2.49 3.77
CA GLY A 30 1.08 3.65 2.91
C GLY A 30 2.22 3.83 1.90
N GLY A 31 3.47 3.73 2.35
CA GLY A 31 4.64 3.85 1.49
C GLY A 31 4.71 2.76 0.42
N THR A 32 4.35 1.52 0.77
CA THR A 32 4.33 0.40 -0.18
C THR A 32 3.24 0.58 -1.24
N ILE A 33 2.06 1.08 -0.85
CA ILE A 33 0.97 1.40 -1.77
C ILE A 33 1.44 2.45 -2.79
N VAL A 34 1.99 3.58 -2.33
CA VAL A 34 2.47 4.67 -3.21
C VAL A 34 3.53 4.15 -4.18
N LYS A 35 4.48 3.34 -3.70
CA LYS A 35 5.52 2.74 -4.55
C LYS A 35 4.93 1.87 -5.65
N LYS A 36 3.94 1.02 -5.34
CA LYS A 36 3.26 0.16 -6.32
C LYS A 36 2.47 0.97 -7.35
N VAL A 37 1.68 1.96 -6.89
CA VAL A 37 0.90 2.84 -7.77
C VAL A 37 1.81 3.59 -8.73
N PHE A 38 2.91 4.15 -8.24
CA PHE A 38 3.84 4.90 -9.08
C PHE A 38 4.55 4.01 -10.09
N ALA A 39 4.94 2.78 -9.70
CA ALA A 39 5.51 1.81 -10.63
C ALA A 39 4.51 1.44 -11.75
N GLN A 40 3.25 1.20 -11.41
CA GLN A 40 2.19 0.93 -12.38
C GLN A 40 1.99 2.10 -13.34
N TYR A 41 1.90 3.32 -12.81
CA TYR A 41 1.78 4.54 -13.62
C TYR A 41 2.96 4.69 -14.59
N ARG A 42 4.20 4.50 -14.13
CA ARG A 42 5.39 4.56 -14.99
C ARG A 42 5.34 3.51 -16.11
N ASN A 43 4.99 2.29 -15.78
CA ASN A 43 4.92 1.20 -16.76
C ASN A 43 3.82 1.47 -17.81
N GLN A 44 2.65 1.95 -17.39
CA GLN A 44 1.56 2.31 -18.30
C GLN A 44 1.96 3.44 -19.27
N ASN A 45 2.68 4.45 -18.81
CA ASN A 45 3.14 5.55 -19.66
C ASN A 45 4.30 5.17 -20.58
N GLN A 46 5.10 4.17 -20.22
CA GLN A 46 6.14 3.61 -21.10
C GLN A 46 5.54 2.78 -22.23
N GLN A 47 4.41 2.11 -22.01
CA GLN A 47 3.73 1.31 -23.04
C GLN A 47 2.95 2.15 -24.06
N GLN A 48 2.73 3.43 -23.77
CA GLN A 48 2.01 4.37 -24.64
C GLN A 48 2.96 5.22 -25.52
N GLN A 49 4.27 5.00 -25.41
CA GLN A 49 5.33 5.63 -26.21
C GLN A 49 5.99 4.58 -27.11
#